data_AF-A0A0M4EHV1-F1
#
_entry.id   AF-A0A0M4EHV1-F1
#
_cell.length_a   1.000
_cell.length_b   1.000
_cell.length_c   1.000
_cell.angle_alpha   90.00
_cell.angle_beta   90.00
_cell.angle_gamma   90.00
#
_symmetry.space_group_name_H-M   'P 1'
#
loop_
_entity.id
_entity.type
_entity.pdbx_description
1 polymer ?
#
loop_
_entity_poly.entity_id
_entity_poly.type
_entity_poly.pdbx_seq_one_letter_code
_entity_poly.pdbx_strand_id
1 'polypeptide(L)'
;MLTKVLVCVAVLACVSLHSQAQTVEEALLAGKKAEGTLQQALNKLPPNAEAHGYADDVMSSLKKMLKEDCEQNLRQNGQINTYYACVEKYLGLSMASASELLSGQWASSGASRPGLFC
;
A
#
# COMPACT_ATOMS: atom_id res chain seq x y z
N MET A 1 7.62 -22.95 -53.74
CA MET A 1 6.58 -22.78 -52.70
C MET A 1 7.25 -22.88 -51.33
N LEU A 2 7.83 -21.77 -50.88
CA LEU A 2 8.43 -21.61 -49.56
C LEU A 2 7.53 -20.70 -48.72
N THR A 3 7.79 -20.66 -47.40
CA THR A 3 7.28 -19.70 -46.42
C THR A 3 5.84 -19.89 -45.95
N LYS A 4 5.59 -20.95 -45.16
CA LYS A 4 4.44 -21.03 -44.23
C LYS A 4 4.82 -21.50 -42.81
N VAL A 5 6.07 -21.29 -42.35
CA VAL A 5 6.52 -21.75 -41.01
C VAL A 5 7.30 -20.67 -40.25
N LEU A 6 6.94 -19.39 -40.39
CA LEU A 6 7.75 -18.31 -39.77
C LEU A 6 6.97 -17.17 -39.13
N VAL A 7 5.70 -17.38 -38.77
CA VAL A 7 4.87 -16.32 -38.15
C VAL A 7 4.34 -16.68 -36.77
N CYS A 8 4.47 -17.93 -36.31
CA CYS A 8 3.97 -18.32 -34.97
C CYS A 8 5.00 -18.20 -33.83
N VAL A 9 6.28 -17.96 -34.13
CA VAL A 9 7.33 -17.88 -33.08
C VAL A 9 7.64 -16.44 -32.65
N ALA A 10 7.26 -15.43 -33.44
CA ALA A 10 7.54 -14.03 -33.12
C ALA A 10 6.59 -13.42 -32.08
N VAL A 11 5.38 -13.96 -31.90
CA VAL A 11 4.39 -13.42 -30.95
C VAL A 11 4.58 -13.98 -29.53
N LEU A 12 5.29 -15.11 -29.38
CA LEU A 12 5.62 -15.68 -28.06
C LEU A 12 6.86 -15.06 -27.42
N ALA A 13 7.71 -14.37 -28.18
CA ALA A 13 8.92 -13.74 -27.65
C ALA A 13 8.69 -12.37 -26.99
N CYS A 14 7.59 -11.67 -27.32
CA CYS A 14 7.32 -10.33 -26.75
C CYS A 14 6.62 -10.35 -25.38
N VAL A 15 6.17 -11.50 -24.88
CA VAL A 15 5.50 -11.59 -23.57
C VAL A 15 6.51 -11.84 -22.43
N SER A 16 7.78 -12.13 -22.74
CA SER A 16 8.76 -12.57 -21.73
C SER A 16 9.72 -11.47 -21.22
N LEU A 17 9.47 -10.18 -21.53
CA LEU A 17 10.41 -9.09 -21.24
C LEU A 17 9.82 -7.91 -20.45
N HIS A 18 8.75 -8.15 -19.68
CA HIS A 18 8.32 -7.22 -18.62
C HIS A 18 8.65 -7.72 -17.20
N SER A 19 9.56 -8.69 -17.05
CA SER A 19 10.33 -8.79 -15.81
C SER A 19 11.34 -7.64 -15.78
N GLN A 20 10.87 -6.40 -15.62
CA GLN A 20 11.74 -5.42 -14.99
C GLN A 20 12.13 -6.05 -13.67
N ALA A 21 13.41 -6.37 -13.53
CA ALA A 21 14.00 -6.70 -12.25
C ALA A 21 13.86 -5.42 -11.41
N GLN A 22 12.68 -5.20 -10.84
CA GLN A 22 12.45 -4.14 -9.89
C GLN A 22 13.50 -4.33 -8.81
N THR A 23 14.22 -3.28 -8.51
CA THR A 23 15.22 -3.34 -7.44
C THR A 23 14.50 -3.40 -6.11
N VAL A 24 15.18 -3.91 -5.07
CA VAL A 24 14.67 -3.86 -3.70
C VAL A 24 14.38 -2.41 -3.31
N GLU A 25 15.22 -1.47 -3.74
CA GLU A 25 15.03 -0.03 -3.53
C GLU A 25 13.75 0.52 -4.17
N GLU A 26 13.43 0.11 -5.40
CA GLU A 26 12.19 0.50 -6.08
C GLU A 26 10.97 -0.10 -5.39
N ALA A 27 11.07 -1.36 -4.93
CA ALA A 27 9.99 -1.99 -4.16
C ALA A 27 9.73 -1.23 -2.86
N LEU A 28 10.77 -0.80 -2.13
CA LEU A 28 10.64 -0.05 -0.88
C LEU A 28 9.83 1.25 -1.02
N LEU A 29 9.80 1.88 -2.21
CA LEU A 29 8.96 3.05 -2.48
C LEU A 29 7.47 2.78 -2.26
N ALA A 30 7.00 1.54 -2.42
CA ALA A 30 5.62 1.19 -2.19
C ALA A 30 5.21 1.33 -0.70
N GLY A 31 6.15 1.05 0.22
CA GLY A 31 5.93 1.25 1.65
C GLY A 31 5.80 2.74 1.98
N LYS A 32 6.65 3.58 1.38
CA LYS A 32 6.56 5.04 1.51
C LYS A 32 5.27 5.60 0.91
N LYS A 33 4.81 5.04 -0.21
CA LYS A 33 3.51 5.40 -0.80
C LYS A 33 2.37 5.03 0.15
N ALA A 34 2.40 3.85 0.77
CA ALA A 34 1.40 3.43 1.75
C ALA A 34 1.36 4.35 2.98
N GLU A 35 2.52 4.72 3.53
CA GLU A 35 2.61 5.74 4.60
C GLU A 35 1.94 7.06 4.17
N GLY A 36 2.25 7.54 2.95
CA GLY A 36 1.64 8.76 2.41
C GLY A 36 0.12 8.66 2.24
N THR A 37 -0.38 7.53 1.74
CA THR A 37 -1.82 7.27 1.59
C THR A 37 -2.53 7.27 2.93
N LEU A 38 -1.98 6.59 3.94
CA LEU A 38 -2.56 6.60 5.29
C LEU A 38 -2.52 8.02 5.89
N GLN A 39 -1.41 8.74 5.74
CA GLN A 39 -1.29 10.12 6.25
C GLN A 39 -2.37 11.03 5.66
N GLN A 40 -2.64 10.92 4.35
CA GLN A 40 -3.71 11.68 3.70
C GLN A 40 -5.10 11.33 4.25
N ALA A 41 -5.34 10.06 4.60
CA ALA A 41 -6.59 9.65 5.23
C ALA A 41 -6.73 10.21 6.64
N LEU A 42 -5.65 10.14 7.45
CA LEU A 42 -5.62 10.65 8.81
C LEU A 42 -5.73 12.18 8.87
N ASN A 43 -5.24 12.91 7.87
CA ASN A 43 -5.40 14.37 7.78
C ASN A 43 -6.87 14.82 7.61
N LYS A 44 -7.80 13.90 7.34
CA LYS A 44 -9.25 14.18 7.27
C LYS A 44 -9.94 14.02 8.62
N LEU A 45 -9.20 13.69 9.68
CA LEU A 45 -9.71 13.59 11.03
C LEU A 45 -10.04 14.97 11.62
N PRO A 46 -11.02 15.05 12.53
CA PRO A 46 -11.29 16.28 13.26
C PRO A 46 -10.06 16.70 14.08
N PRO A 47 -9.80 18.02 14.23
CA PRO A 47 -8.58 18.54 14.86
C PRO A 47 -8.67 18.51 16.40
N ASN A 48 -9.00 17.35 16.98
CA ASN A 48 -9.07 17.15 18.43
C ASN A 48 -7.91 16.23 18.89
N ALA A 49 -7.45 16.42 20.13
CA ALA A 49 -6.27 15.75 20.64
C ALA A 49 -6.38 14.21 20.64
N GLU A 50 -7.60 13.68 20.81
CA GLU A 50 -7.86 12.24 20.82
C GLU A 50 -7.70 11.63 19.41
N ALA A 51 -8.29 12.26 18.39
CA ALA A 51 -8.17 11.83 17.01
C ALA A 51 -6.73 11.92 16.51
N HIS A 52 -5.97 12.94 16.93
CA HIS A 52 -4.54 13.06 16.62
C HIS A 52 -3.69 11.99 17.32
N GLY A 53 -3.92 11.74 18.62
CA GLY A 53 -3.18 10.69 19.34
C GLY A 53 -3.36 9.31 18.71
N TYR A 54 -4.59 8.96 18.35
CA TYR A 54 -4.84 7.69 17.66
C TYR A 54 -4.30 7.66 16.23
N ALA A 55 -4.34 8.79 15.51
CA ALA A 55 -3.73 8.89 14.19
C ALA A 55 -2.22 8.58 14.26
N ASP A 56 -1.54 9.11 15.27
CA ASP A 56 -0.13 8.86 15.53
C ASP A 56 0.11 7.37 15.85
N ASP A 57 -0.76 6.74 16.65
CA ASP A 57 -0.67 5.31 16.98
C ASP A 57 -0.85 4.40 15.75
N VAL A 58 -1.85 4.69 14.90
CA VAL A 58 -2.09 3.93 13.66
C VAL A 58 -0.94 4.10 12.67
N MET A 59 -0.42 5.33 12.52
CA MET A 59 0.73 5.61 11.65
C MET A 59 2.00 4.93 12.17
N SER A 60 2.25 5.01 13.47
CA SER A 60 3.38 4.34 14.14
C SER A 60 3.31 2.83 13.94
N SER A 61 2.12 2.25 14.10
CA SER A 61 1.87 0.82 13.88
C SER A 61 2.13 0.40 12.44
N LEU A 62 1.65 1.18 11.44
CA LEU A 62 1.94 0.91 10.03
C LEU A 62 3.45 0.92 9.77
N LYS A 63 4.15 1.98 10.20
CA LYS A 63 5.61 2.10 10.01
C LYS A 63 6.38 0.94 10.63
N LYS A 64 5.98 0.52 11.83
CA LYS A 64 6.58 -0.62 12.52
C LYS A 64 6.38 -1.90 11.72
N MET A 65 5.15 -2.19 11.30
CA MET A 65 4.80 -3.40 10.52
C MET A 65 5.51 -3.44 9.16
N LEU A 66 5.56 -2.31 8.46
CA LEU A 66 6.31 -2.20 7.21
C LEU A 66 7.78 -2.55 7.41
N LYS A 67 8.43 -1.99 8.44
CA LYS A 67 9.85 -2.19 8.71
C LYS A 67 10.18 -3.60 9.21
N GLU A 68 9.46 -4.08 10.20
CA GLU A 68 9.78 -5.33 10.91
C GLU A 68 9.33 -6.58 10.16
N ASP A 69 8.25 -6.48 9.37
CA ASP A 69 7.72 -7.63 8.63
C ASP A 69 8.04 -7.51 7.13
N CYS A 70 7.53 -6.47 6.46
CA CYS A 70 7.63 -6.40 5.00
C CYS A 70 9.07 -6.16 4.51
N GLU A 71 9.72 -5.09 4.97
CA GLU A 71 11.07 -4.73 4.54
C GLU A 71 12.09 -5.80 4.96
N GLN A 72 11.94 -6.36 6.16
CA GLN A 72 12.78 -7.44 6.64
C GLN A 72 12.65 -8.68 5.74
N ASN A 73 11.42 -9.11 5.42
CA ASN A 73 11.20 -10.24 4.52
C ASN A 73 11.71 -9.97 3.10
N LEU A 74 11.55 -8.74 2.60
CA LEU A 74 12.08 -8.35 1.29
C LEU A 74 13.60 -8.45 1.25
N ARG A 75 14.29 -7.93 2.27
CA ARG A 75 15.77 -7.95 2.35
C ARG A 75 16.32 -9.37 2.56
N GLN A 76 15.59 -10.23 3.27
CA GLN A 76 16.02 -11.61 3.53
C GLN A 76 15.76 -12.55 2.35
N ASN A 77 14.61 -12.42 1.70
CA ASN A 77 14.15 -13.40 0.71
C ASN A 77 14.19 -12.88 -0.74
N GLY A 78 14.36 -11.57 -0.95
CA GLY A 78 14.31 -10.94 -2.28
C GLY A 78 12.96 -11.02 -2.98
N GLN A 79 11.89 -11.39 -2.25
CA GLN A 79 10.56 -11.63 -2.82
C GLN A 79 9.73 -10.35 -2.89
N ILE A 80 9.86 -9.64 -4.01
CA ILE A 80 9.18 -8.37 -4.26
C ILE A 80 7.65 -8.50 -4.26
N ASN A 81 7.10 -9.55 -4.89
CA ASN A 81 5.65 -9.77 -4.90
C ASN A 81 5.08 -9.99 -3.49
N THR A 82 5.80 -10.73 -2.65
CA THR A 82 5.43 -10.93 -1.24
C THR A 82 5.49 -9.62 -0.46
N TYR A 83 6.46 -8.76 -0.76
CA TYR A 83 6.54 -7.42 -0.17
C TYR A 83 5.32 -6.57 -0.52
N TYR A 84 4.91 -6.49 -1.79
CA TYR A 84 3.72 -5.73 -2.19
C TYR A 84 2.45 -6.22 -1.48
N ALA A 85 2.23 -7.54 -1.42
CA ALA A 85 1.10 -8.11 -0.70
C ALA A 85 1.13 -7.78 0.80
N CYS A 86 2.33 -7.77 1.41
CA CYS A 86 2.53 -7.38 2.80
C CYS A 86 2.18 -5.89 3.03
N VAL A 87 2.66 -5.00 2.15
CA VAL A 87 2.35 -3.55 2.19
C VAL A 87 0.85 -3.31 2.06
N GLU A 88 0.19 -3.95 1.08
CA GLU A 88 -1.26 -3.79 0.86
C GLU A 88 -2.08 -4.30 2.04
N LYS A 89 -1.70 -5.46 2.62
CA LYS A 89 -2.33 -6.01 3.82
C LYS A 89 -2.28 -5.00 4.97
N TYR A 90 -1.11 -4.46 5.28
CA TYR A 90 -0.97 -3.55 6.42
C TYR A 90 -1.59 -2.17 6.16
N LEU A 91 -1.50 -1.67 4.92
CA LEU A 91 -2.24 -0.47 4.53
C LEU A 91 -3.75 -0.67 4.70
N GLY A 92 -4.29 -1.80 4.24
CA GLY A 92 -5.71 -2.12 4.38
C GLY A 92 -6.17 -2.16 5.84
N LEU A 93 -5.39 -2.81 6.71
CA LEU A 93 -5.66 -2.86 8.16
C LEU A 93 -5.61 -1.47 8.81
N SER A 94 -4.61 -0.66 8.48
CA SER A 94 -4.49 0.71 9.00
C SER A 94 -5.60 1.63 8.49
N MET A 95 -6.00 1.50 7.23
CA MET A 95 -7.11 2.26 6.65
C MET A 95 -8.46 1.87 7.25
N ALA A 96 -8.67 0.59 7.56
CA ALA A 96 -9.84 0.12 8.31
C ALA A 96 -9.86 0.73 9.71
N SER A 97 -8.74 0.67 10.43
CA SER A 97 -8.59 1.26 11.77
C SER A 97 -8.85 2.77 11.77
N ALA A 98 -8.35 3.49 10.76
CA ALA A 98 -8.62 4.92 10.59
C ALA A 98 -10.09 5.19 10.25
N SER A 99 -10.73 4.33 9.46
CA SER A 99 -12.15 4.46 9.07
C SER A 99 -13.10 4.24 10.24
N GLU A 100 -12.79 3.29 11.13
CA GLU A 100 -13.53 3.09 12.37
C GLU A 100 -13.46 4.33 13.26
N LEU A 101 -12.27 4.91 13.43
CA LEU A 101 -12.11 6.13 14.20
C LEU A 101 -12.86 7.31 13.57
N LEU A 102 -12.76 7.50 12.25
CA LEU A 102 -13.55 8.49 11.54
C LEU A 102 -15.04 8.31 11.81
N SER A 103 -15.53 7.07 11.78
CA SER A 103 -16.94 6.79 12.01
C SER A 103 -17.37 7.14 13.44
N GLY A 104 -16.56 6.80 14.45
CA GLY A 104 -16.84 7.13 15.85
C GLY A 104 -16.73 8.63 16.17
N GLN A 105 -15.69 9.29 15.70
CA GLN A 105 -15.41 10.70 16.01
C GLN A 105 -16.34 11.65 15.25
N TRP A 106 -16.73 11.36 14.00
CA TRP A 106 -17.73 12.15 13.29
C TRP A 106 -19.15 11.93 13.83
N ALA A 107 -19.49 10.70 14.24
CA ALA A 107 -20.77 10.44 14.92
C ALA A 107 -20.86 11.22 16.25
N SER A 108 -19.76 11.30 17.00
CA SER A 108 -19.71 12.05 18.27
C SER A 108 -19.64 13.57 18.09
N SER A 109 -19.12 14.08 16.97
CA SER A 109 -18.97 15.53 16.75
C SER A 109 -20.20 16.20 16.16
N GLY A 110 -21.23 15.43 15.76
CA GLY A 110 -22.45 15.94 15.13
C GLY A 110 -22.24 16.51 13.73
N ALA A 111 -21.05 16.36 13.15
CA ALA A 111 -20.70 16.88 11.84
C ALA A 111 -20.85 15.79 10.75
N SER A 112 -21.26 16.20 9.55
CA SER A 112 -21.46 15.29 8.42
C SER A 112 -20.12 14.76 7.88
N ARG A 113 -19.98 13.44 7.76
CA ARG A 113 -18.79 12.76 7.25
C ARG A 113 -18.44 13.22 5.82
N PRO A 114 -17.24 13.77 5.57
CA PRO A 114 -16.75 13.96 4.21
C PRO A 114 -16.55 12.59 3.53
N GLY A 115 -16.95 12.45 2.27
CA GLY A 115 -16.68 11.24 1.47
C GLY A 115 -15.18 10.91 1.48
N LEU A 116 -14.82 9.80 2.11
CA LEU A 116 -13.42 9.50 2.46
C LEU A 116 -12.67 8.71 1.38
N PHE A 117 -13.40 8.10 0.46
CA PHE A 117 -12.89 7.21 -0.59
C PHE A 117 -13.56 7.57 -1.91
N CYS A 118 -12.79 8.15 -2.83
CA CYS A 118 -13.10 8.31 -4.25
C CYS A 118 -11.93 7.71 -5.03
#